data_AF-A0A0S4LMI7-F1
#
_entry.id   AF-A0A0S4LMI7-F1
#
_cell.length_a   1.000
_cell.length_b   1.000
_cell.length_c   1.000
_cell.angle_alpha   90.00
_cell.angle_beta   90.00
_cell.angle_gamma   90.00
#
_symmetry.space_group_name_H-M   'P 1'
#
loop_
_entity.id
_entity.type
_entity.pdbx_description
1 polymer ?
#
loop_
_entity_poly.entity_id
_entity_poly.type
_entity_poly.pdbx_seq_one_letter_code
_entity_poly.pdbx_strand_id
1 'polypeptide(L)'
;MNNDTTRKWKHSVPALLARLEEALLWVGLEHGRAATYKKLLIEYYDGRHSNAHFLAHFQAMEILGVYDGWVKEAEFFPGLKERISFVLKKGTILPEGESFNSNRPRNDGFVYMLAGKLFHGPKVPILSVDGFRNTRLIASHPGESFTSDIVFLHNEDAIRIECKRPMSNTTLSDNVDSAFTQIKNANSLGIIAVDVSKLIEQPGQILEASTLDDGSCSLTNEIEEIITPLAFQFPQPSLIGMFGYACLPLVSTAQSMILNSHGKPFEFENFRTIAACWVAIRNKNSPKGQLIYELQRDFERSTHDVPASAISIR
;
A
#
# COMPACT_ATOMS: atom_id res chain seq x y z
N MET A 1 25.56 9.21 -20.69
CA MET A 1 24.19 9.55 -21.10
C MET A 1 23.31 9.50 -19.86
N ASN A 2 22.76 10.66 -19.48
CA ASN A 2 21.88 10.87 -18.34
C ASN A 2 20.61 10.01 -18.46
N ASN A 3 20.38 9.13 -17.49
CA ASN A 3 19.03 8.65 -17.16
C ASN A 3 18.81 8.93 -15.66
N ASP A 4 18.63 10.22 -15.39
CA ASP A 4 18.30 10.81 -14.10
C ASP A 4 16.77 10.71 -13.88
N THR A 5 16.24 9.49 -13.80
CA THR A 5 14.81 9.24 -13.49
C THR A 5 14.55 8.92 -12.02
N THR A 6 15.59 8.72 -11.21
CA THR A 6 15.50 8.29 -9.80
C THR A 6 15.59 9.42 -8.78
N ARG A 7 15.56 10.70 -9.21
CA ARG A 7 15.62 11.89 -8.34
C ARG A 7 14.27 12.56 -8.07
N LYS A 8 13.17 11.80 -8.02
CA LYS A 8 11.80 12.36 -8.02
C LYS A 8 11.07 12.49 -6.68
N TRP A 9 11.73 12.50 -5.53
CA TRP A 9 11.03 12.77 -4.26
C TRP A 9 11.68 13.85 -3.37
N LYS A 10 12.21 14.91 -4.01
CA LYS A 10 12.25 16.26 -3.41
C LYS A 10 11.04 17.06 -3.90
N HIS A 11 9.83 16.60 -3.62
CA HIS A 11 8.64 17.38 -3.92
C HIS A 11 8.42 18.38 -2.79
N SER A 12 8.55 19.66 -3.12
CA SER A 12 8.02 20.73 -2.28
C SER A 12 6.51 20.48 -2.08
N VAL A 13 5.96 20.92 -0.95
CA VAL A 13 4.51 20.83 -0.67
C VAL A 13 3.63 21.23 -1.86
N PRO A 14 3.95 22.30 -2.63
CA PRO A 14 3.23 22.64 -3.87
C PRO A 14 3.17 21.54 -4.92
N ALA A 15 4.24 20.76 -5.11
CA ALA A 15 4.27 19.69 -6.10
C ALA A 15 3.39 18.49 -5.68
N LEU A 16 3.38 18.16 -4.38
CA LEU A 16 2.46 17.16 -3.84
C LEU A 16 1.00 17.59 -4.05
N LEU A 17 0.69 18.84 -3.72
CA LEU A 17 -0.67 19.38 -3.84
C LEU A 17 -1.16 19.41 -5.29
N ALA A 18 -0.30 19.83 -6.23
CA ALA A 18 -0.64 19.85 -7.65
C ALA A 18 -0.94 18.44 -8.20
N ARG A 19 -0.14 17.46 -7.79
CA ARG A 19 -0.35 16.06 -8.19
C ARG A 19 -1.59 15.45 -7.55
N LEU A 20 -1.87 15.78 -6.29
CA LEU A 20 -3.10 15.36 -5.64
C LEU A 20 -4.33 15.96 -6.33
N GLU A 21 -4.25 17.22 -6.75
CA GLU A 21 -5.31 17.88 -7.53
C GLU A 21 -5.56 17.15 -8.86
N GLU A 22 -4.51 16.79 -9.60
CA GLU A 22 -4.60 15.97 -10.81
C GLU A 22 -5.26 14.60 -10.54
N ALA A 23 -4.84 13.91 -9.48
CA ALA A 23 -5.40 12.63 -9.08
C ALA A 23 -6.89 12.72 -8.71
N LEU A 24 -7.28 13.76 -7.97
CA LEU A 24 -8.66 14.02 -7.58
C LEU A 24 -9.54 14.36 -8.79
N LEU A 25 -9.02 15.14 -9.75
CA LEU A 25 -9.68 15.41 -11.02
C LEU A 25 -9.89 14.11 -11.82
N TRP A 26 -8.88 13.25 -11.88
CA TRP A 26 -8.98 11.96 -12.58
C TRP A 26 -10.11 11.08 -12.05
N VAL A 27 -10.35 11.06 -10.73
CA VAL A 27 -11.47 10.33 -10.10
C VAL A 27 -12.77 11.15 -9.92
N GLY A 28 -12.84 12.37 -10.45
CA GLY A 28 -14.04 13.22 -10.39
C GLY A 28 -14.38 13.75 -8.99
N LEU A 29 -13.37 14.01 -8.16
CA LEU A 29 -13.48 14.56 -6.80
C LEU A 29 -13.00 16.02 -6.73
N GLU A 30 -13.54 16.85 -7.62
CA GLU A 30 -12.96 18.17 -7.95
C GLU A 30 -13.26 19.28 -6.91
N HIS A 31 -14.42 19.20 -6.22
CA HIS A 31 -14.91 20.30 -5.36
C HIS A 31 -15.07 19.89 -3.90
N GLY A 32 -14.78 20.81 -2.98
CA GLY A 32 -14.90 20.64 -1.53
C GLY A 32 -13.82 19.74 -0.93
N ARG A 33 -13.67 18.51 -1.43
CA ARG A 33 -12.65 17.56 -0.92
C ARG A 33 -11.23 17.96 -1.29
N ALA A 34 -10.99 18.32 -2.54
CA ALA A 34 -9.69 18.83 -2.97
C ALA A 34 -9.26 20.05 -2.14
N ALA A 35 -10.18 20.98 -1.89
CA ALA A 35 -9.94 22.15 -1.05
C ALA A 35 -9.65 21.77 0.41
N THR A 36 -10.40 20.82 0.99
CA THR A 36 -10.18 20.34 2.35
C THR A 36 -8.84 19.61 2.52
N TYR A 37 -8.50 18.67 1.63
CA TYR A 37 -7.21 17.99 1.67
C TYR A 37 -6.06 18.98 1.48
N LYS A 38 -6.18 19.89 0.51
CA LYS A 38 -5.18 20.95 0.28
C LYS A 38 -4.97 21.79 1.53
N LYS A 39 -6.05 22.24 2.19
CA LYS A 39 -5.98 22.98 3.44
C LYS A 39 -5.28 22.17 4.53
N LEU A 40 -5.73 20.95 4.80
CA LEU A 40 -5.20 20.11 5.88
C LEU A 40 -3.74 19.72 5.65
N LEU A 41 -3.33 19.49 4.40
CA LEU A 41 -1.94 19.21 4.05
C LEU A 41 -1.05 20.44 4.22
N ILE A 42 -1.51 21.63 3.82
CA ILE A 42 -0.77 22.88 4.07
C ILE A 42 -0.59 23.06 5.59
N GLU A 43 -1.69 22.97 6.35
CA GLU A 43 -1.67 23.08 7.81
C GLU A 43 -0.73 22.04 8.45
N TYR A 44 -0.73 20.80 7.94
CA TYR A 44 0.17 19.73 8.37
C TYR A 44 1.65 20.09 8.19
N TYR A 45 2.03 20.56 7.00
CA TYR A 45 3.41 20.94 6.72
C TYR A 45 3.85 22.28 7.32
N ASP A 46 2.89 23.10 7.77
CA ASP A 46 3.11 24.31 8.56
C ASP A 46 3.22 24.01 10.08
N GLY A 47 3.18 22.73 10.48
CA GLY A 47 3.39 22.29 11.86
C GLY A 47 2.11 22.09 12.69
N ARG A 48 0.92 22.12 12.07
CA ARG A 48 -0.33 21.79 12.77
C ARG A 48 -0.59 20.29 12.68
N HIS A 49 -0.60 19.64 13.83
CA HIS A 49 -0.77 18.20 13.91
C HIS A 49 -2.05 17.88 14.68
N SER A 50 -2.98 17.20 14.00
CA SER A 50 -4.25 16.72 14.56
C SER A 50 -4.64 15.44 13.81
N ASN A 51 -5.55 14.63 14.36
CA ASN A 51 -6.03 13.42 13.70
C ASN A 51 -6.54 13.71 12.27
N ALA A 52 -7.20 14.85 12.06
CA ALA A 52 -7.66 15.26 10.74
C ALA A 52 -6.51 15.50 9.75
N HIS A 53 -5.40 16.09 10.21
CA HIS A 53 -4.21 16.31 9.38
C HIS A 53 -3.53 14.99 9.01
N PHE A 54 -3.37 14.08 9.97
CA PHE A 54 -2.77 12.75 9.74
C PHE A 54 -3.61 11.92 8.77
N LEU A 55 -4.92 11.87 8.96
CA LEU A 55 -5.84 11.17 8.08
C LEU A 55 -5.85 11.76 6.67
N ALA A 56 -5.81 13.09 6.54
CA ALA A 56 -5.71 13.75 5.25
C ALA A 56 -4.41 13.40 4.52
N HIS A 57 -3.29 13.38 5.22
CA HIS A 57 -2.00 12.99 4.66
C HIS A 57 -1.99 11.54 4.20
N PHE A 58 -2.46 10.62 5.05
CA PHE A 58 -2.56 9.20 4.72
C PHE A 58 -3.44 8.96 3.49
N GLN A 59 -4.64 9.54 3.47
CA GLN A 59 -5.58 9.41 2.35
C GLN A 59 -5.03 10.02 1.06
N ALA A 60 -4.31 11.14 1.14
CA ALA A 60 -3.65 11.72 -0.02
C ALA A 60 -2.62 10.74 -0.63
N MET A 61 -1.84 10.06 0.21
CA MET A 61 -0.86 9.07 -0.26
C MET A 61 -1.53 7.84 -0.87
N GLU A 62 -2.63 7.33 -0.30
CA GLU A 62 -3.41 6.25 -0.91
C GLU A 62 -3.97 6.65 -2.28
N ILE A 63 -4.58 7.84 -2.38
CA ILE A 63 -5.14 8.37 -3.63
C ILE A 63 -4.04 8.49 -4.70
N LEU A 64 -2.88 9.03 -4.32
CA LEU A 64 -1.74 9.15 -5.22
C LEU A 64 -1.21 7.77 -5.64
N GLY A 65 -1.11 6.81 -4.72
CA GLY A 65 -0.69 5.44 -5.05
C GLY A 65 -1.62 4.75 -6.04
N VAL A 66 -2.94 4.91 -5.85
CA VAL A 66 -3.95 4.39 -6.79
C VAL A 66 -3.86 5.14 -8.13
N TYR A 67 -3.78 6.47 -8.12
CA TYR A 67 -3.66 7.28 -9.33
C TYR A 67 -2.46 6.87 -10.17
N ASP A 68 -1.29 6.83 -9.54
CA ASP A 68 -0.03 6.47 -10.19
C ASP A 68 -0.07 5.06 -10.77
N GLY A 69 -0.76 4.14 -10.07
CA GLY A 69 -0.91 2.76 -10.49
C GLY A 69 -1.89 2.52 -11.64
N TRP A 70 -2.82 3.45 -11.89
CA TRP A 70 -3.98 3.20 -12.75
C TRP A 70 -4.22 4.22 -13.84
N VAL A 71 -3.66 5.42 -13.75
CA VAL A 71 -3.94 6.52 -14.70
C VAL A 71 -3.76 6.12 -16.16
N LYS A 72 -2.81 5.21 -16.45
CA LYS A 72 -2.53 4.69 -17.81
C LYS A 72 -3.13 3.32 -18.10
N GLU A 73 -3.56 2.58 -17.09
CA GLU A 73 -3.92 1.16 -17.22
C GLU A 73 -5.42 0.90 -17.03
N ALA A 74 -6.15 1.81 -16.37
CA ALA A 74 -7.57 1.59 -16.03
C ALA A 74 -8.46 1.37 -17.26
N GLU A 75 -8.09 1.91 -18.44
CA GLU A 75 -8.85 1.72 -19.68
C GLU A 75 -8.88 0.26 -20.16
N PHE A 76 -7.91 -0.58 -19.75
CA PHE A 76 -7.91 -2.00 -20.10
C PHE A 76 -8.87 -2.83 -19.25
N PHE A 77 -9.48 -2.22 -18.24
CA PHE A 77 -10.45 -2.81 -17.34
C PHE A 77 -11.77 -2.02 -17.41
N PRO A 78 -12.67 -2.35 -18.35
CA PRO A 78 -13.89 -1.59 -18.58
C PRO A 78 -14.73 -1.42 -17.31
N GLY A 79 -14.95 -0.17 -16.87
CA GLY A 79 -15.70 0.15 -15.64
C GLY A 79 -14.87 0.29 -14.37
N LEU A 80 -13.56 -0.03 -14.41
CA LEU A 80 -12.70 0.01 -13.23
C LEU A 80 -12.45 1.44 -12.75
N LYS A 81 -12.27 2.41 -13.66
CA LYS A 81 -12.08 3.81 -13.28
C LYS A 81 -13.29 4.34 -12.50
N GLU A 82 -14.50 4.03 -12.95
CA GLU A 82 -15.75 4.40 -12.30
C GLU A 82 -15.86 3.74 -10.92
N ARG A 83 -15.44 2.48 -10.81
CA ARG A 83 -15.39 1.74 -9.55
C ARG A 83 -14.39 2.37 -8.57
N ILE A 84 -13.17 2.64 -8.99
CA ILE A 84 -12.14 3.33 -8.19
C ILE A 84 -12.67 4.69 -7.71
N SER A 85 -13.28 5.46 -8.62
CA SER A 85 -13.86 6.76 -8.30
C SER A 85 -14.96 6.65 -7.25
N PHE A 86 -15.83 5.65 -7.36
CA PHE A 86 -16.88 5.38 -6.37
C PHE A 86 -16.29 5.00 -5.00
N VAL A 87 -15.27 4.16 -4.98
CA VAL A 87 -14.60 3.71 -3.76
C VAL A 87 -13.92 4.88 -3.05
N LEU A 88 -13.15 5.70 -3.76
CA LEU A 88 -12.54 6.91 -3.19
C LEU A 88 -13.58 7.93 -2.76
N LYS A 89 -14.72 8.01 -3.47
CA LYS A 89 -15.84 8.87 -3.09
C LYS A 89 -16.50 8.41 -1.78
N LYS A 90 -16.74 7.11 -1.61
CA LYS A 90 -17.42 6.58 -0.41
C LYS A 90 -16.50 6.38 0.79
N GLY A 91 -15.25 5.99 0.57
CA GLY A 91 -14.30 5.66 1.63
C GLY A 91 -13.71 6.88 2.36
N THR A 92 -14.19 8.10 2.09
CA THR A 92 -13.63 9.31 2.68
C THR A 92 -14.72 10.28 3.17
N ILE A 93 -14.80 10.46 4.49
CA ILE A 93 -14.71 11.73 5.24
C ILE A 93 -14.78 11.35 6.74
N LEU A 94 -13.71 11.72 7.47
CA LEU A 94 -13.60 11.94 8.92
C LEU A 94 -14.94 11.82 9.68
N PRO A 95 -15.20 10.70 10.38
CA PRO A 95 -14.94 10.69 11.82
C PRO A 95 -14.46 9.34 12.39
N GLU A 96 -13.76 9.42 13.53
CA GLU A 96 -13.65 8.30 14.47
C GLU A 96 -15.06 7.92 14.91
N GLY A 97 -15.48 6.69 14.60
CA GLY A 97 -16.81 6.19 14.95
C GLY A 97 -17.62 5.63 13.79
N GLU A 98 -17.00 5.22 12.67
CA GLU A 98 -17.71 4.38 11.70
C GLU A 98 -18.27 3.14 12.40
N SER A 99 -19.57 3.19 12.66
CA SER A 99 -20.42 2.05 12.96
C SER A 99 -20.14 0.93 11.95
N PHE A 100 -20.25 -0.33 12.39
CA PHE A 100 -20.08 -1.64 11.73
C PHE A 100 -20.60 -1.84 10.27
N ASN A 101 -21.04 -0.79 9.56
CA ASN A 101 -21.62 -0.83 8.23
C ASN A 101 -20.55 -0.78 7.13
N SER A 102 -20.05 -1.98 6.80
CA SER A 102 -19.26 -2.36 5.62
C SER A 102 -17.93 -1.63 5.41
N ASN A 103 -16.83 -2.26 5.87
CA ASN A 103 -15.43 -1.92 5.54
C ASN A 103 -15.06 -2.07 4.05
N ARG A 104 -16.04 -2.33 3.18
CA ARG A 104 -15.83 -2.69 1.78
C ARG A 104 -15.06 -1.62 1.00
N PRO A 105 -15.41 -0.31 1.05
CA PRO A 105 -14.64 0.70 0.31
C PRO A 105 -13.17 0.78 0.73
N ARG A 106 -12.84 0.51 2.00
CA ARG A 106 -11.45 0.57 2.48
C ARG A 106 -10.65 -0.66 2.07
N ASN A 107 -11.27 -1.84 2.05
CA ASN A 107 -10.69 -3.04 1.45
C ASN A 107 -10.46 -2.83 -0.05
N ASP A 108 -11.48 -2.35 -0.78
CA ASP A 108 -11.40 -2.11 -2.22
C ASP A 108 -10.26 -1.11 -2.56
N GLY A 109 -10.06 -0.08 -1.74
CA GLY A 109 -8.94 0.85 -1.89
C GLY A 109 -7.57 0.16 -1.79
N PHE A 110 -7.42 -0.77 -0.85
CA PHE A 110 -6.19 -1.57 -0.70
C PHE A 110 -5.98 -2.50 -1.92
N VAL A 111 -7.05 -3.09 -2.45
CA VAL A 111 -7.01 -3.90 -3.69
C VAL A 111 -6.43 -3.08 -4.84
N TYR A 112 -6.95 -1.88 -5.08
CA TYR A 112 -6.47 -1.06 -6.20
C TYR A 112 -5.05 -0.56 -6.00
N MET A 113 -4.65 -0.24 -4.77
CA MET A 113 -3.27 0.14 -4.47
C MET A 113 -2.29 -1.02 -4.74
N LEU A 114 -2.58 -2.23 -4.24
CA LEU A 114 -1.74 -3.40 -4.45
C LEU A 114 -1.70 -3.80 -5.93
N ALA A 115 -2.85 -3.84 -6.61
CA ALA A 115 -2.93 -4.18 -8.02
C ALA A 115 -2.17 -3.16 -8.90
N GLY A 116 -2.28 -1.87 -8.62
CA GLY A 116 -1.50 -0.84 -9.29
C GLY A 116 0.01 -1.03 -9.10
N LYS A 117 0.44 -1.38 -7.89
CA LYS A 117 1.85 -1.67 -7.59
C LYS A 117 2.35 -2.92 -8.31
N LEU A 118 1.53 -3.97 -8.42
CA LEU A 118 1.83 -5.16 -9.20
C LEU A 118 1.95 -4.86 -10.70
N PHE A 119 1.11 -3.96 -11.22
CA PHE A 119 1.13 -3.55 -12.63
C PHE A 119 2.43 -2.87 -13.05
N HIS A 120 2.95 -2.00 -12.19
CA HIS A 120 4.18 -1.24 -12.46
C HIS A 120 5.44 -1.92 -11.94
N GLY A 121 5.31 -2.98 -11.13
CA GLY A 121 6.39 -3.75 -10.55
C GLY A 121 6.94 -4.81 -11.51
N PRO A 122 6.95 -6.10 -11.14
CA PRO A 122 7.31 -7.15 -12.10
C PRO A 122 6.32 -7.06 -13.26
N LYS A 123 6.74 -7.42 -14.48
CA LYS A 123 5.85 -7.46 -15.65
C LYS A 123 4.85 -8.61 -15.52
N VAL A 124 4.08 -8.63 -14.44
CA VAL A 124 3.09 -9.64 -14.11
C VAL A 124 1.82 -9.28 -14.86
N PRO A 125 1.37 -10.13 -15.79
CA PRO A 125 0.12 -9.87 -16.49
C PRO A 125 -1.04 -10.01 -15.51
N ILE A 126 -1.67 -8.91 -15.13
CA ILE A 126 -2.87 -8.93 -14.28
C ILE A 126 -4.09 -9.21 -15.16
N LEU A 127 -4.77 -10.33 -14.88
CA LEU A 127 -5.95 -10.80 -15.59
C LEU A 127 -7.22 -10.11 -15.11
N SER A 128 -7.37 -9.92 -13.80
CA SER A 128 -8.52 -9.23 -13.23
C SER A 128 -8.23 -8.53 -11.92
N VAL A 129 -9.02 -7.49 -11.64
CA VAL A 129 -9.03 -6.76 -10.36
C VAL A 129 -10.48 -6.49 -9.97
N ASP A 130 -10.91 -6.91 -8.78
CA ASP A 130 -12.30 -6.77 -8.28
C ASP A 130 -13.34 -7.27 -9.33
N GLY A 131 -13.05 -8.40 -9.97
CA GLY A 131 -13.87 -8.98 -11.04
C GLY A 131 -13.84 -8.25 -12.40
N PHE A 132 -13.23 -7.06 -12.48
CA PHE A 132 -12.99 -6.37 -13.75
C PHE A 132 -11.89 -7.08 -14.52
N ARG A 133 -12.17 -7.41 -15.77
CA ARG A 133 -11.33 -8.25 -16.62
C ARG A 133 -10.44 -7.39 -17.51
N ASN A 134 -9.18 -7.78 -17.64
CA ASN A 134 -8.23 -7.15 -18.54
C ASN A 134 -8.52 -7.55 -19.99
N THR A 135 -9.00 -6.60 -20.79
CA THR A 135 -9.39 -6.83 -22.18
C THR A 135 -8.23 -7.23 -23.09
N ARG A 136 -6.99 -6.89 -22.72
CA ARG A 136 -5.78 -7.27 -23.48
C ARG A 136 -5.42 -8.74 -23.33
N LEU A 137 -5.81 -9.40 -22.22
CA LEU A 137 -5.30 -10.72 -21.83
C LEU A 137 -6.40 -11.79 -21.76
N ILE A 138 -7.66 -11.40 -21.67
CA ILE A 138 -8.75 -12.33 -21.38
C ILE A 138 -9.08 -13.30 -22.52
N ALA A 139 -8.83 -12.91 -23.78
CA ALA A 139 -9.06 -13.79 -24.92
C ALA A 139 -8.25 -15.10 -24.81
N SER A 140 -7.11 -15.05 -24.13
CA SER A 140 -6.24 -16.20 -23.88
C SER A 140 -6.64 -17.03 -22.64
N HIS A 141 -7.58 -16.55 -21.80
CA HIS A 141 -7.94 -17.17 -20.51
C HIS A 141 -9.47 -17.20 -20.26
N PRO A 142 -10.29 -17.80 -21.15
CA PRO A 142 -11.75 -17.74 -21.06
C PRO A 142 -12.38 -18.56 -19.92
N GLY A 143 -11.62 -19.53 -19.34
CA GLY A 143 -12.12 -20.46 -18.32
C GLY A 143 -11.83 -20.06 -16.87
N GLU A 144 -11.11 -18.97 -16.64
CA GLU A 144 -10.70 -18.57 -15.30
C GLU A 144 -11.83 -17.92 -14.49
N SER A 145 -11.95 -18.31 -13.22
CA SER A 145 -12.83 -17.62 -12.28
C SER A 145 -12.15 -16.32 -11.81
N PHE A 146 -12.82 -15.19 -11.97
CA PHE A 146 -12.30 -13.87 -11.58
C PHE A 146 -12.96 -13.34 -10.29
N THR A 147 -13.31 -14.24 -9.36
CA THR A 147 -13.99 -13.89 -8.11
C THR A 147 -13.06 -13.37 -7.01
N SER A 148 -11.74 -13.45 -7.20
CA SER A 148 -10.76 -12.94 -6.25
C SER A 148 -10.48 -11.46 -6.45
N ASP A 149 -9.99 -10.82 -5.40
CA ASP A 149 -9.67 -9.39 -5.42
C ASP A 149 -8.66 -9.05 -6.53
N ILE A 150 -7.62 -9.88 -6.71
CA ILE A 150 -6.66 -9.76 -7.81
C ILE A 150 -6.36 -11.15 -8.38
N VAL A 151 -6.28 -11.26 -9.70
CA VAL A 151 -5.79 -12.46 -10.38
C VAL A 151 -4.69 -12.05 -11.36
N PHE A 152 -3.53 -12.69 -11.26
CA PHE A 152 -2.39 -12.43 -12.13
C PHE A 152 -1.77 -13.72 -12.65
N LEU A 153 -1.02 -13.64 -13.75
CA LEU A 153 -0.31 -14.78 -14.32
C LEU A 153 1.14 -14.84 -13.88
N HIS A 154 1.60 -16.03 -13.51
CA HIS A 154 3.01 -16.30 -13.27
C HIS A 154 3.38 -17.68 -13.84
N ASN A 155 4.22 -17.69 -14.89
CA ASN A 155 4.62 -18.91 -15.61
C ASN A 155 3.41 -19.77 -16.02
N GLU A 156 2.42 -19.15 -16.68
CA GLU A 156 1.14 -19.74 -17.10
C GLU A 156 0.16 -20.11 -15.97
N ASP A 157 0.57 -20.05 -14.70
CA ASP A 157 -0.33 -20.29 -13.57
C ASP A 157 -1.09 -19.01 -13.20
N ALA A 158 -2.41 -19.12 -13.05
CA ALA A 158 -3.24 -18.07 -12.47
C ALA A 158 -3.07 -18.06 -10.94
N ILE A 159 -2.49 -17.00 -10.42
CA ILE A 159 -2.29 -16.76 -8.99
C ILE A 159 -3.32 -15.75 -8.50
N ARG A 160 -3.97 -16.08 -7.39
CA ARG A 160 -4.98 -15.23 -6.76
C ARG A 160 -4.39 -14.45 -5.60
N ILE A 161 -4.86 -13.23 -5.39
CA ILE A 161 -4.61 -12.48 -4.16
C ILE A 161 -5.94 -12.14 -3.53
N GLU A 162 -6.08 -12.45 -2.24
CA GLU A 162 -7.18 -11.99 -1.42
C GLU A 162 -6.66 -10.91 -0.47
N CYS A 163 -7.24 -9.73 -0.55
CA CYS A 163 -6.84 -8.53 0.17
C CYS A 163 -7.74 -8.32 1.39
N LYS A 164 -7.14 -8.03 2.55
CA LYS A 164 -7.87 -7.73 3.78
C LYS A 164 -7.30 -6.50 4.46
N ARG A 165 -8.18 -5.69 5.05
CA ARG A 165 -7.81 -4.51 5.84
C ARG A 165 -8.51 -4.55 7.20
N PRO A 166 -7.97 -5.32 8.15
CA PRO A 166 -8.55 -5.42 9.48
C PRO A 166 -8.56 -4.08 10.22
N MET A 167 -9.54 -3.92 11.10
CA MET A 167 -9.71 -2.73 11.95
C MET A 167 -9.25 -2.96 13.39
N SER A 168 -9.16 -4.23 13.79
CA SER A 168 -8.75 -4.67 15.11
C SER A 168 -8.16 -6.06 15.05
N ASN A 169 -7.43 -6.45 16.10
CA ASN A 169 -6.89 -7.80 16.24
C ASN A 169 -7.97 -8.89 16.20
N THR A 170 -9.19 -8.59 16.67
CA THR A 170 -10.31 -9.53 16.56
C THR A 170 -10.68 -9.77 15.09
N THR A 171 -10.81 -8.71 14.29
CA THR A 171 -11.16 -8.85 12.86
C THR A 171 -10.01 -9.37 12.00
N LEU A 172 -8.77 -9.33 12.49
CA LEU A 172 -7.59 -9.80 11.76
C LEU A 172 -7.68 -11.30 11.45
N SER A 173 -7.87 -12.13 12.49
CA SER A 173 -7.97 -13.58 12.32
C SER A 173 -9.14 -13.98 11.43
N ASP A 174 -10.35 -13.47 11.70
CA ASP A 174 -11.55 -13.76 10.91
C ASP A 174 -11.37 -13.41 9.42
N ASN A 175 -10.73 -12.26 9.13
CA ASN A 175 -10.48 -11.83 7.77
C ASN A 175 -9.47 -12.73 7.05
N VAL A 176 -8.42 -13.17 7.74
CA VAL A 176 -7.40 -14.08 7.18
C VAL A 176 -7.98 -15.47 6.96
N ASP A 177 -8.78 -15.99 7.90
CA ASP A 177 -9.52 -17.25 7.75
C ASP A 177 -10.46 -17.21 6.53
N SER A 178 -11.17 -16.09 6.36
CA SER A 178 -12.04 -15.85 5.22
C SER A 178 -11.25 -15.84 3.90
N ALA A 179 -10.12 -15.10 3.85
CA ALA A 179 -9.22 -15.05 2.69
C ALA A 179 -8.71 -16.44 2.32
N PHE A 180 -8.27 -17.20 3.31
CA PHE A 180 -7.78 -18.56 3.13
C PHE A 180 -8.88 -19.49 2.58
N THR A 181 -10.09 -19.39 3.13
CA THR A 181 -11.25 -20.16 2.65
C THR A 181 -11.60 -19.83 1.20
N GLN A 182 -11.52 -18.56 0.79
CA GLN A 182 -11.73 -18.13 -0.59
C GLN A 182 -10.72 -18.77 -1.55
N ILE A 183 -9.42 -18.72 -1.20
CA ILE A 183 -8.35 -19.35 -1.99
C ILE A 183 -8.57 -20.87 -2.10
N LYS A 184 -8.90 -21.52 -0.97
CA LYS A 184 -9.15 -22.96 -0.92
C LYS A 184 -10.34 -23.37 -1.79
N ASN A 185 -11.46 -22.66 -1.69
CA ASN A 185 -12.67 -22.97 -2.45
C ASN A 185 -12.49 -22.77 -3.96
N ALA A 186 -11.58 -21.88 -4.36
CA ALA A 186 -11.21 -21.69 -5.76
C ALA A 186 -10.28 -22.80 -6.31
N ASN A 187 -9.81 -23.74 -5.48
CA ASN A 187 -8.89 -24.82 -5.85
C ASN A 187 -7.64 -24.32 -6.60
N SER A 188 -7.09 -23.19 -6.17
CA SER A 188 -6.01 -22.48 -6.86
C SER A 188 -4.88 -22.09 -5.91
N LEU A 189 -3.75 -21.71 -6.50
CA LEU A 189 -2.68 -21.06 -5.76
C LEU A 189 -3.05 -19.61 -5.40
N GLY A 190 -2.80 -19.21 -4.17
CA GLY A 190 -3.15 -17.87 -3.71
C GLY A 190 -2.18 -17.25 -2.72
N ILE A 191 -2.29 -15.94 -2.57
CA ILE A 191 -1.57 -15.10 -1.62
C ILE A 191 -2.61 -14.35 -0.80
N ILE A 192 -2.38 -14.19 0.50
CA ILE A 192 -3.20 -13.31 1.34
C ILE A 192 -2.41 -12.01 1.54
N ALA A 193 -2.99 -10.87 1.17
CA ALA A 193 -2.41 -9.56 1.43
C ALA A 193 -3.20 -8.86 2.53
N VAL A 194 -2.51 -8.33 3.53
CA VAL A 194 -3.13 -7.70 4.69
C VAL A 194 -2.54 -6.30 4.89
N ASP A 195 -3.39 -5.28 4.86
CA ASP A 195 -3.03 -3.94 5.32
C ASP A 195 -3.29 -3.83 6.82
N VAL A 196 -2.20 -3.81 7.59
CA VAL A 196 -2.19 -3.72 9.06
C VAL A 196 -1.98 -2.28 9.56
N SER A 197 -2.01 -1.27 8.68
CA SER A 197 -1.78 0.13 9.07
C SER A 197 -2.64 0.56 10.26
N LYS A 198 -3.92 0.17 10.30
CA LYS A 198 -4.83 0.52 11.41
C LYS A 198 -4.58 -0.22 12.71
N LEU A 199 -3.88 -1.35 12.67
CA LEU A 199 -3.50 -2.08 13.88
C LEU A 199 -2.28 -1.44 14.55
N ILE A 200 -1.42 -0.80 13.75
CA ILE A 200 -0.19 -0.15 14.21
C ILE A 200 -0.43 1.33 14.53
N GLU A 201 -1.29 2.01 13.77
CA GLU A 201 -1.60 3.42 13.96
C GLU A 201 -2.17 3.69 15.36
N GLN A 202 -1.51 4.57 16.10
CA GLN A 202 -2.07 5.16 17.32
C GLN A 202 -2.64 6.55 16.99
N PRO A 203 -3.95 6.78 17.21
CA PRO A 203 -4.57 8.07 16.91
C PRO A 203 -3.82 9.24 17.57
N GLY A 204 -3.47 10.24 16.77
CA GLY A 204 -2.77 11.45 17.23
C GLY A 204 -1.26 11.30 17.42
N GLN A 205 -0.70 10.11 17.15
CA GLN A 205 0.74 9.89 17.18
C GLN A 205 1.32 9.79 15.78
N ILE A 206 2.58 10.21 15.68
CA ILE A 206 3.45 10.04 14.53
C ILE A 206 4.47 8.97 14.84
N LEU A 207 4.90 8.23 13.82
CA LEU A 207 6.11 7.43 13.96
C LEU A 207 7.28 8.41 14.03
N GLU A 208 7.97 8.45 15.16
CA GLU A 208 9.19 9.25 15.33
C GLU A 208 10.41 8.33 15.19
N ALA A 209 11.37 8.75 14.38
CA ALA A 209 12.60 7.98 14.20
C ALA A 209 13.81 8.89 14.01
N SER A 210 14.98 8.39 14.40
CA SER A 210 16.26 9.09 14.18
C SER A 210 16.58 9.22 12.69
N THR A 211 16.16 8.27 11.86
CA THR A 211 16.32 8.30 10.41
C THR A 211 15.10 7.67 9.71
N LEU A 212 15.01 7.84 8.39
CA LEU A 212 13.97 7.18 7.59
C LEU A 212 14.12 5.66 7.59
N ASP A 213 15.36 5.19 7.57
CA ASP A 213 15.68 3.77 7.61
C ASP A 213 15.26 3.16 8.95
N ASP A 214 15.53 3.85 10.06
CA ASP A 214 15.11 3.39 11.40
C ASP A 214 13.58 3.30 11.52
N GLY A 215 12.85 4.30 11.00
CA GLY A 215 11.39 4.28 10.97
C GLY A 215 10.84 3.13 10.13
N SER A 216 11.46 2.87 8.97
CA SER A 216 11.07 1.78 8.08
C SER A 216 11.37 0.40 8.70
N CYS A 217 12.51 0.25 9.38
CA CYS A 217 12.86 -0.95 10.13
C CYS A 217 11.89 -1.20 11.29
N SER A 218 11.55 -0.17 12.06
CA SER A 218 10.56 -0.28 13.15
C SER A 218 9.21 -0.75 12.62
N LEU A 219 8.74 -0.14 11.52
CA LEU A 219 7.47 -0.52 10.92
C LEU A 219 7.49 -1.94 10.34
N THR A 220 8.63 -2.37 9.78
CA THR A 220 8.82 -3.73 9.28
C THR A 220 8.68 -4.76 10.41
N ASN A 221 9.30 -4.51 11.56
CA ASN A 221 9.22 -5.40 12.72
C ASN A 221 7.78 -5.52 13.24
N GLU A 222 7.06 -4.39 13.37
CA GLU A 222 5.66 -4.38 13.79
C GLU A 222 4.76 -5.18 12.83
N ILE A 223 4.95 -5.01 11.52
CA ILE A 223 4.21 -5.81 10.53
C ILE A 223 4.55 -7.31 10.71
N GLU A 224 5.83 -7.65 10.83
CA GLU A 224 6.30 -9.03 10.98
C GLU A 224 5.69 -9.70 12.21
N GLU A 225 5.67 -9.02 13.37
CA GLU A 225 5.08 -9.52 14.61
C GLU A 225 3.57 -9.82 14.44
N ILE A 226 2.86 -9.01 13.67
CA ILE A 226 1.42 -9.20 13.40
C ILE A 226 1.16 -10.36 12.44
N ILE A 227 1.86 -10.42 11.31
CA ILE A 227 1.52 -11.35 10.22
C ILE A 227 2.16 -12.73 10.37
N THR A 228 3.31 -12.83 11.05
CA THR A 228 4.08 -14.09 11.15
C THR A 228 3.30 -15.19 11.86
N PRO A 229 2.65 -14.95 13.01
CA PRO A 229 1.83 -15.97 13.66
C PRO A 229 0.72 -16.51 12.76
N LEU A 230 0.09 -15.65 11.96
CA LEU A 230 -0.98 -16.02 11.04
C LEU A 230 -0.46 -16.87 9.89
N ALA A 231 0.67 -16.49 9.29
CA ALA A 231 1.28 -17.26 8.22
C ALA A 231 1.61 -18.71 8.63
N PHE A 232 2.03 -18.91 9.89
CA PHE A 232 2.30 -20.24 10.42
C PHE A 232 1.04 -21.07 10.71
N GLN A 233 -0.13 -20.46 10.86
CA GLN A 233 -1.40 -21.16 11.06
C GLN A 233 -1.91 -21.83 9.78
N PHE A 234 -1.51 -21.37 8.58
CA PHE A 234 -2.00 -21.88 7.29
C PHE A 234 -0.91 -22.50 6.40
N PRO A 235 -0.26 -23.61 6.81
CA PRO A 235 0.87 -24.21 6.09
C PRO A 235 0.47 -25.03 4.84
N GLN A 236 -0.63 -24.68 4.18
CA GLN A 236 -1.27 -25.47 3.13
C GLN A 236 -0.60 -25.25 1.76
N PRO A 237 -0.43 -26.27 0.90
CA PRO A 237 0.30 -26.12 -0.37
C PRO A 237 -0.30 -25.08 -1.33
N SER A 238 -1.62 -24.86 -1.26
CA SER A 238 -2.34 -23.88 -2.07
C SER A 238 -2.04 -22.43 -1.70
N LEU A 239 -1.58 -22.16 -0.47
CA LEU A 239 -1.21 -20.81 -0.05
C LEU A 239 0.27 -20.57 -0.30
N ILE A 240 0.60 -19.66 -1.20
CA ILE A 240 1.99 -19.29 -1.53
C ILE A 240 2.67 -18.56 -0.35
N GLY A 241 1.92 -17.72 0.34
CA GLY A 241 2.36 -16.99 1.51
C GLY A 241 1.48 -15.79 1.79
N MET A 242 2.01 -14.85 2.60
CA MET A 242 1.29 -13.64 3.01
C MET A 242 2.12 -12.38 2.77
N PHE A 243 1.45 -11.31 2.36
CA PHE A 243 1.98 -9.95 2.40
C PHE A 243 1.37 -9.19 3.58
N GLY A 244 2.19 -8.58 4.40
CA GLY A 244 1.81 -7.50 5.28
C GLY A 244 2.18 -6.16 4.66
N TYR A 245 1.31 -5.18 4.84
CA TYR A 245 1.54 -3.80 4.44
C TYR A 245 1.18 -2.87 5.60
N ALA A 246 2.00 -1.85 5.81
CA ALA A 246 1.59 -0.69 6.59
C ALA A 246 2.12 0.59 5.98
N CYS A 247 1.36 1.67 6.13
CA CYS A 247 1.80 3.01 5.81
C CYS A 247 1.38 3.99 6.91
N LEU A 248 2.36 4.68 7.48
CA LEU A 248 2.16 5.62 8.58
C LEU A 248 2.91 6.95 8.30
N PRO A 249 2.39 8.08 8.79
CA PRO A 249 3.16 9.32 8.85
C PRO A 249 4.44 9.11 9.68
N LEU A 250 5.58 9.57 9.17
CA LEU A 250 6.89 9.45 9.81
C LEU A 250 7.54 10.83 9.93
N VAL A 251 8.04 11.14 11.12
CA VAL A 251 8.94 12.27 11.35
C VAL A 251 10.33 11.72 11.61
N SER A 252 11.27 12.09 10.73
CA SER A 252 12.68 11.73 10.90
C SER A 252 13.50 12.94 11.33
N THR A 253 14.41 12.77 12.29
CA THR A 253 15.36 13.82 12.65
C THR A 253 16.55 13.83 11.69
N ALA A 254 16.70 14.89 10.90
CA ALA A 254 17.84 15.07 10.01
C ALA A 254 18.94 15.91 10.68
N GLN A 255 20.19 15.45 10.60
CA GLN A 255 21.36 16.22 11.01
C GLN A 255 21.99 16.93 9.81
N SER A 256 22.28 18.22 9.96
CA SER A 256 22.99 18.99 8.94
C SER A 256 24.49 18.72 8.95
N MET A 257 25.11 18.80 7.77
CA MET A 257 26.56 18.81 7.65
C MET A 257 27.21 20.08 8.22
N ILE A 258 26.41 21.11 8.52
CA ILE A 258 26.85 22.37 9.14
C ILE A 258 26.78 22.23 10.66
N LEU A 259 27.87 22.59 11.33
CA LEU A 259 27.95 22.60 12.78
C LEU A 259 27.48 23.95 13.36
N ASN A 260 26.81 23.91 14.50
CA ASN A 260 26.45 25.07 15.30
C ASN A 260 27.66 25.66 16.05
N SER A 261 27.45 26.75 16.80
CA SER A 261 28.49 27.42 17.59
C SER A 261 29.14 26.55 18.66
N HIS A 262 28.55 25.39 18.98
CA HIS A 262 29.08 24.41 19.93
C HIS A 262 29.76 23.20 19.24
N GLY A 263 29.95 23.26 17.91
CA GLY A 263 30.59 22.19 17.14
C GLY A 263 29.70 20.95 16.93
N LYS A 264 28.39 21.05 17.15
CA LYS A 264 27.43 19.95 16.90
C LYS A 264 26.62 20.21 15.63
N PRO A 265 26.25 19.18 14.85
CA PRO A 265 25.28 19.33 13.76
C PRO A 265 24.00 20.04 14.21
N PHE A 266 23.42 20.86 13.34
CA PHE A 266 22.03 21.29 13.54
C PHE A 266 21.08 20.11 13.30
N GLU A 267 20.08 19.95 14.16
CA GLU A 267 19.03 18.95 14.03
C GLU A 267 17.76 19.63 13.48
N PHE A 268 17.12 18.98 12.52
CA PHE A 268 15.88 19.42 11.91
C PHE A 268 14.91 18.26 11.83
N GLU A 269 13.69 18.46 12.29
CA GLU A 269 12.62 17.48 12.11
C GLU A 269 12.10 17.55 10.68
N ASN A 270 12.08 16.40 10.00
CA ASN A 270 11.52 16.27 8.68
C ASN A 270 10.10 15.70 8.78
N PHE A 271 9.11 16.60 8.79
CA PHE A 271 7.69 16.25 8.80
C PHE A 271 7.15 15.80 7.42
N ARG A 272 8.01 15.70 6.40
CA ARG A 272 7.60 15.46 5.00
C ARG A 272 7.70 14.01 4.57
N THR A 273 7.67 13.08 5.52
CA THR A 273 7.98 11.68 5.24
C THR A 273 6.87 10.73 5.65
N ILE A 274 6.80 9.62 4.93
CA ILE A 274 5.95 8.48 5.26
C ILE A 274 6.84 7.25 5.40
N ALA A 275 6.49 6.38 6.33
CA ALA A 275 6.99 5.02 6.34
C ALA A 275 5.94 4.17 5.62
N ALA A 276 6.31 3.51 4.51
CA ALA A 276 5.47 2.55 3.84
C ALA A 276 6.26 1.26 3.63
N CYS A 277 5.85 0.20 4.32
CA CYS A 277 6.60 -1.04 4.40
C CYS A 277 5.76 -2.22 3.91
N TRP A 278 6.42 -3.12 3.19
CA TRP A 278 5.87 -4.38 2.72
C TRP A 278 6.70 -5.50 3.33
N VAL A 279 6.05 -6.46 3.98
CA VAL A 279 6.70 -7.65 4.54
C VAL A 279 6.09 -8.87 3.87
N ALA A 280 6.93 -9.82 3.48
CA ALA A 280 6.47 -11.03 2.81
C ALA A 280 6.90 -12.28 3.58
N ILE A 281 5.92 -13.10 3.97
CA ILE A 281 6.16 -14.37 4.67
C ILE A 281 5.89 -15.52 3.71
N ARG A 282 6.96 -16.24 3.34
CA ARG A 282 6.89 -17.41 2.47
C ARG A 282 6.30 -18.62 3.18
N ASN A 283 5.34 -19.28 2.53
CA ASN A 283 4.96 -20.64 2.90
C ASN A 283 5.90 -21.66 2.25
N LYS A 284 6.71 -22.33 3.09
CA LYS A 284 7.67 -23.36 2.63
C LYS A 284 7.01 -24.61 2.05
N ASN A 285 5.73 -24.84 2.34
CA ASN A 285 4.98 -26.00 1.85
C ASN A 285 4.33 -25.78 0.49
N SER A 286 4.35 -24.54 -0.03
CA SER A 286 3.84 -24.25 -1.35
C SER A 286 4.91 -24.48 -2.42
N PRO A 287 4.58 -25.16 -3.54
CA PRO A 287 5.52 -25.34 -4.64
C PRO A 287 5.93 -24.03 -5.31
N LYS A 288 5.18 -22.94 -5.08
CA LYS A 288 5.46 -21.60 -5.61
C LYS A 288 5.85 -20.60 -4.50
N GLY A 289 6.22 -21.07 -3.31
CA GLY A 289 6.58 -20.18 -2.19
C GLY A 289 7.66 -19.14 -2.52
N GLN A 290 8.57 -19.44 -3.45
CA GLN A 290 9.62 -18.50 -3.86
C GLN A 290 9.09 -17.25 -4.57
N LEU A 291 7.92 -17.34 -5.22
CA LEU A 291 7.27 -16.22 -5.90
C LEU A 291 7.07 -15.03 -4.96
N ILE A 292 6.82 -15.27 -3.68
CA ILE A 292 6.53 -14.16 -2.76
C ILE A 292 7.72 -13.22 -2.56
N TYR A 293 8.94 -13.76 -2.55
CA TYR A 293 10.15 -12.96 -2.46
C TYR A 293 10.48 -12.24 -3.76
N GLU A 294 10.13 -12.84 -4.90
CA GLU A 294 10.27 -12.19 -6.21
C GLU A 294 9.38 -10.95 -6.27
N LEU A 295 8.11 -11.10 -5.90
CA LEU A 295 7.15 -10.00 -5.79
C LEU A 295 7.59 -8.93 -4.77
N GLN A 296 8.08 -9.33 -3.59
CA GLN A 296 8.57 -8.38 -2.57
C GLN A 296 9.73 -7.52 -3.09
N ARG A 297 10.73 -8.12 -3.73
CA ARG A 297 11.89 -7.38 -4.26
C ARG A 297 11.49 -6.31 -5.28
N ASP A 298 10.42 -6.55 -6.03
CA ASP A 298 9.91 -5.57 -7.00
C ASP A 298 9.02 -4.50 -6.34
N PHE A 299 8.39 -4.82 -5.20
CA PHE A 299 7.73 -3.82 -4.36
C PHE A 299 8.73 -2.85 -3.73
N GLU A 300 9.88 -3.33 -3.27
CA GLU A 300 10.95 -2.50 -2.66
C GLU A 300 11.56 -1.51 -3.66
N ARG A 301 11.65 -1.87 -4.95
CA ARG A 301 12.13 -0.96 -6.01
C ARG A 301 11.20 0.23 -6.32
N SER A 302 9.97 0.22 -5.79
CA SER A 302 8.93 1.22 -6.09
C SER A 302 8.48 2.04 -4.87
N THR A 303 9.15 1.90 -3.74
CA THR A 303 8.92 2.66 -2.51
C THR A 303 10.29 2.94 -1.92
N HIS A 304 10.71 4.21 -1.89
CA HIS A 304 12.00 4.74 -1.40
C HIS A 304 13.13 3.69 -1.26
N ASP A 305 14.07 3.72 -2.19
CA ASP A 305 15.33 2.96 -2.11
C ASP A 305 16.00 3.16 -0.75
N VAL A 306 15.85 2.16 0.14
CA VAL A 306 16.84 1.87 1.17
C VAL A 306 18.00 1.19 0.43
N PRO A 307 19.23 1.72 0.50
CA PRO A 307 20.37 1.12 -0.19
C PRO A 307 20.54 -0.35 0.21
N ALA A 308 20.66 -1.23 -0.78
CA ALA A 308 20.89 -2.68 -0.61
C ALA A 308 22.14 -3.04 0.23
N SER A 309 22.96 -2.06 0.63
CA SER A 309 24.05 -2.21 1.58
C SER A 309 23.61 -2.40 3.05
N ALA A 310 22.32 -2.28 3.36
CA ALA A 310 21.81 -2.41 4.73
C ALA A 310 21.42 -3.84 5.15
N ILE A 311 21.35 -4.82 4.23
CA ILE A 311 21.03 -6.22 4.57
C ILE A 311 22.32 -7.05 4.57
N SER A 312 23.01 -7.06 5.71
CA SER A 312 23.97 -8.13 6.01
C SER A 312 23.20 -9.33 6.56
N ILE A 313 22.94 -10.31 5.69
CA ILE A 313 22.46 -11.63 6.11
C ILE A 313 23.57 -12.28 6.95
N ARG A 314 23.26 -12.62 8.20
CA ARG A 314 23.98 -13.67 8.95
C ARG A 314 23.13 -14.92 8.97
#